data_AF-A0AAV6TL80-F1
#
_entry.id   AF-A0AAV6TL80-F1
#
_cell.length_a   1.000
_cell.length_b   1.000
_cell.length_c   1.000
_cell.angle_alpha   90.00
_cell.angle_beta   90.00
_cell.angle_gamma   90.00
#
_symmetry.space_group_name_H-M   'P 1'
#
loop_
_entity.id
_entity.type
_entity.pdbx_description
1 polymer ?
#
loop_
_entity_poly.entity_id
_entity_poly.type
_entity_poly.pdbx_seq_one_letter_code
_entity_poly.pdbx_strand_id
1 'polypeptide(L)'
;MEDNKQRLVDIFEDLTNLGYVGVIENPETLSVAFNNDVPNYLFSAVVTWLSSNLSTILKLENGITVEAEDSLKTGSLKDPLPNPLAFLVEMSSLLKELGCPIKRLTSGNLENRFKDPINRLLAVEYMIQELRASKVVQSNN
;
A
#
# COMPACT_ATOMS: atom_id res chain seq x y z
N MET A 1 -13.76 12.68 -10.65
CA MET A 1 -14.18 12.47 -9.24
C MET A 1 -14.89 11.14 -9.10
N GLU A 2 -15.86 10.83 -9.97
CA GLU A 2 -16.51 9.51 -10.06
C GLU A 2 -15.52 8.35 -10.28
N ASP A 3 -14.53 8.54 -11.15
CA ASP A 3 -13.52 7.54 -11.50
C ASP A 3 -12.70 7.05 -10.28
N ASN A 4 -12.29 7.96 -9.39
CA ASN A 4 -11.53 7.59 -8.18
C ASN A 4 -12.39 6.84 -7.17
N LYS A 5 -13.70 7.12 -7.12
CA LYS A 5 -14.62 6.42 -6.22
C LYS A 5 -14.81 4.98 -6.67
N GLN A 6 -14.96 4.76 -7.98
CA GLN A 6 -15.05 3.40 -8.52
C GLN A 6 -13.74 2.63 -8.29
N ARG A 7 -12.59 3.24 -8.54
CA ARG A 7 -11.28 2.60 -8.27
C ARG A 7 -11.11 2.16 -6.82
N LEU A 8 -11.60 2.95 -5.85
CA LEU A 8 -11.58 2.55 -4.43
C LEU A 8 -12.45 1.32 -4.17
N VAL A 9 -13.62 1.23 -4.81
CA VAL A 9 -14.48 0.04 -4.70
C VAL A 9 -13.77 -1.18 -5.30
N ASP A 10 -13.19 -1.05 -6.48
CA ASP A 10 -12.47 -2.12 -7.16
C ASP A 10 -11.26 -2.61 -6.34
N ILE A 11 -10.49 -1.68 -5.75
CA ILE A 11 -9.36 -2.01 -4.85
C ILE A 11 -9.87 -2.75 -3.61
N PHE A 12 -10.98 -2.32 -3.02
CA PHE A 12 -11.54 -2.98 -1.84
C PHE A 12 -11.99 -4.41 -2.14
N GLU A 13 -12.66 -4.62 -3.28
CA GLU A 13 -13.05 -5.95 -3.74
C GLU A 13 -11.83 -6.83 -4.03
N ASP A 14 -10.81 -6.28 -4.71
CA ASP A 14 -9.55 -6.99 -4.97
C ASP A 14 -8.84 -7.42 -3.68
N LEU A 15 -8.75 -6.52 -2.68
CA LEU A 15 -8.17 -6.84 -1.37
C LEU A 15 -8.96 -7.95 -0.68
N THR A 16 -10.29 -7.88 -0.71
CA THR A 16 -11.18 -8.89 -0.13
C THR A 16 -10.98 -10.25 -0.82
N ASN A 17 -10.96 -10.28 -2.15
CA ASN A 17 -10.74 -11.49 -2.95
C ASN A 17 -9.34 -12.09 -2.74
N LEU A 18 -8.35 -11.25 -2.44
CA LEU A 18 -7.00 -11.69 -2.10
C LEU A 18 -6.87 -12.21 -0.66
N GLY A 19 -7.91 -12.07 0.17
CA GLY A 19 -7.96 -12.53 1.55
C GLY A 19 -7.45 -11.53 2.57
N TYR A 20 -7.54 -10.22 2.29
CA TYR A 20 -7.19 -9.17 3.25
C TYR A 20 -8.10 -9.24 4.48
N VAL A 21 -7.50 -9.37 5.65
CA VAL A 21 -8.18 -9.30 6.96
C VAL A 21 -7.44 -8.25 7.78
N GLY A 22 -8.03 -7.06 7.94
CA GLY A 22 -7.38 -5.94 8.61
C GLY A 22 -8.33 -4.79 8.89
N VAL A 23 -7.76 -3.60 9.11
CA VAL A 23 -8.49 -2.40 9.57
C VAL A 23 -9.38 -1.74 8.51
N ILE A 24 -9.24 -2.13 7.24
CA ILE A 24 -10.10 -1.66 6.16
C ILE A 24 -11.34 -2.55 6.07
N GLU A 25 -12.46 -2.06 6.62
CA GLU A 25 -13.72 -2.81 6.67
C GLU A 25 -14.65 -2.53 5.48
N ASN A 26 -14.50 -1.38 4.81
CA ASN A 26 -15.36 -0.95 3.71
C ASN A 26 -14.64 0.10 2.83
N PRO A 27 -15.20 0.43 1.64
CA PRO A 27 -14.63 1.43 0.74
C PRO A 27 -14.51 2.85 1.33
N GLU A 28 -15.33 3.22 2.32
CA GLU A 28 -15.24 4.53 2.98
C GLU A 28 -14.00 4.62 3.86
N THR A 29 -13.72 3.57 4.65
CA THR A 29 -12.48 3.46 5.43
C THR A 29 -11.25 3.44 4.51
N LEU A 30 -11.35 2.76 3.36
CA LEU A 30 -10.30 2.79 2.35
C LEU A 30 -10.10 4.22 1.80
N SER A 31 -11.17 4.97 1.52
CA SER A 31 -11.08 6.36 1.07
C SER A 31 -10.28 7.23 2.05
N VAL A 32 -10.48 7.04 3.35
CA VAL A 32 -9.71 7.74 4.40
C VAL A 32 -8.21 7.41 4.34
N ALA A 33 -7.83 6.18 3.97
CA ALA A 33 -6.43 5.80 3.78
C ALA A 33 -5.74 6.65 2.69
N PHE A 34 -6.46 7.04 1.64
CA PHE A 34 -5.89 7.73 0.48
C PHE A 34 -6.08 9.26 0.47
N ASN A 35 -6.98 9.83 1.27
CA ASN A 35 -7.35 11.25 1.16
C ASN A 35 -6.48 12.26 1.94
N ASN A 36 -5.50 11.82 2.75
CA ASN A 36 -4.63 12.72 3.52
C ASN A 36 -3.36 13.09 2.76
N ASP A 37 -2.81 14.29 2.84
CA ASP A 37 -1.54 14.63 2.14
C ASP A 37 -0.29 13.86 2.62
N VAL A 38 -0.42 13.13 3.73
CA VAL A 38 0.63 12.33 4.36
C VAL A 38 0.11 10.91 4.57
N PRO A 39 0.94 9.86 4.36
CA PRO A 39 0.59 8.49 4.74
C PRO A 39 0.11 8.39 6.19
N ASN A 40 -1.01 7.70 6.39
CA ASN A 40 -1.58 7.40 7.69
C ASN A 40 -1.49 5.90 8.00
N TYR A 41 -1.93 5.50 9.20
CA TYR A 41 -1.88 4.10 9.62
C TYR A 41 -2.77 3.18 8.76
N LEU A 42 -3.92 3.66 8.28
CA LEU A 42 -4.78 2.88 7.39
C LEU A 42 -4.08 2.53 6.08
N PHE A 43 -3.43 3.51 5.44
CA PHE A 43 -2.65 3.29 4.22
C PHE A 43 -1.46 2.36 4.47
N SER A 44 -0.73 2.61 5.55
CA SER A 44 0.41 1.80 5.95
C SER A 44 0.02 0.33 6.14
N ALA A 45 -1.08 0.07 6.83
CA ALA A 45 -1.58 -1.29 7.09
C ALA A 45 -1.90 -2.07 5.81
N VAL A 46 -2.52 -1.43 4.81
CA VAL A 46 -2.81 -2.07 3.51
C VAL A 46 -1.53 -2.46 2.81
N VAL A 47 -0.59 -1.52 2.71
CA VAL A 47 0.67 -1.74 2.01
C VAL A 47 1.52 -2.79 2.73
N THR A 48 1.61 -2.76 4.05
CA THR A 48 2.35 -3.77 4.83
C THR A 48 1.81 -5.15 4.57
N TRP A 49 0.49 -5.33 4.60
CA TRP A 49 -0.11 -6.62 4.30
C TRP A 49 0.24 -7.08 2.87
N LEU A 50 0.12 -6.20 1.87
CA LEU A 50 0.49 -6.53 0.49
C LEU A 50 1.97 -6.91 0.38
N SER A 51 2.85 -6.14 1.02
CA SER A 51 4.29 -6.38 1.08
C SER A 51 4.61 -7.74 1.70
N SER A 52 4.04 -8.08 2.85
CA SER A 52 4.29 -9.37 3.50
C SER A 52 3.87 -10.56 2.62
N ASN A 53 2.72 -10.45 1.93
CA ASN A 53 2.26 -11.48 1.01
C ASN A 53 3.18 -11.61 -0.21
N LEU A 54 3.59 -10.48 -0.80
CA LEU A 54 4.51 -10.44 -1.93
C LEU A 54 5.88 -11.00 -1.56
N SER A 55 6.48 -10.57 -0.45
CA SER A 55 7.77 -11.07 0.02
C SER A 55 7.75 -12.58 0.28
N THR A 56 6.62 -13.12 0.76
CA THR A 56 6.45 -14.57 0.97
C THR A 56 6.49 -15.35 -0.34
N ILE A 57 5.84 -14.86 -1.40
CA ILE A 57 5.74 -15.56 -2.68
C ILE A 57 6.97 -15.33 -3.55
N LEU A 58 7.44 -14.09 -3.62
CA LEU A 58 8.51 -13.63 -4.53
C LEU A 58 9.91 -13.65 -3.90
N LYS A 59 10.03 -13.94 -2.60
CA LYS A 59 11.29 -13.93 -1.84
C LYS A 59 12.02 -12.58 -1.92
N LEU A 60 11.27 -11.50 -1.74
CA LEU A 60 11.79 -10.13 -1.77
C LEU A 60 12.68 -9.86 -0.56
N GLU A 61 13.76 -9.12 -0.77
CA GLU A 61 14.67 -8.64 0.27
C GLU A 61 14.12 -7.41 1.00
N ASN A 62 13.39 -6.53 0.29
CA ASN A 62 12.75 -5.37 0.89
C ASN A 62 11.34 -5.70 1.39
N GLY A 63 10.94 -5.02 2.45
CA GLY A 63 9.58 -5.06 2.99
C GLY A 63 9.24 -3.73 3.67
N ILE A 64 7.98 -3.59 4.06
CA ILE A 64 7.53 -2.46 4.87
C ILE A 64 7.59 -2.84 6.34
N THR A 65 8.42 -2.13 7.09
CA THR A 65 8.52 -2.25 8.55
C THR A 65 7.81 -1.07 9.18
N VAL A 66 6.54 -1.25 9.51
CA VAL A 66 5.84 -0.24 10.29
C VAL A 66 6.15 -0.48 11.76
N GLU A 67 6.70 0.51 12.44
CA GLU A 67 6.80 0.57 13.91
C GLU A 67 5.41 0.77 14.56
N ALA A 68 4.38 0.10 14.02
CA ALA A 68 2.98 0.35 14.33
C ALA A 68 2.55 -0.18 15.70
N GLU A 69 3.20 -1.21 16.24
CA GLU A 69 2.69 -1.92 17.42
C GLU A 69 2.58 -1.04 18.68
N ASP A 70 3.42 -0.01 18.82
CA ASP A 70 3.36 0.90 19.97
C ASP A 70 2.57 2.20 19.70
N SER A 71 2.46 2.63 18.44
CA SER A 71 1.68 3.84 18.11
C SER A 71 0.19 3.58 17.85
N LEU A 72 -0.18 2.35 17.46
CA LEU A 72 -1.57 1.90 17.37
C LEU A 72 -2.30 1.93 18.73
N LYS A 73 -1.56 1.99 19.85
CA LYS A 73 -2.10 2.02 21.21
C LYS A 73 -2.46 3.42 21.70
N THR A 74 -2.04 4.50 21.03
CA THR A 74 -2.13 5.86 21.57
C THR A 74 -2.71 6.93 20.61
N GLY A 75 -2.86 6.65 19.31
CA GLY A 75 -3.34 7.62 18.30
C GLY A 75 -4.49 7.12 17.42
N SER A 76 -5.10 8.01 16.63
CA SER A 76 -6.15 7.64 15.66
C SER A 76 -5.52 7.01 14.42
N LEU A 77 -6.14 5.96 13.85
CA LEU A 77 -5.66 5.33 12.61
C LEU A 77 -5.62 6.28 11.40
N LYS A 78 -6.33 7.40 11.49
CA LYS A 78 -6.42 8.43 10.46
C LYS A 78 -5.29 9.46 10.56
N ASP A 79 -4.57 9.47 11.68
CA ASP A 79 -3.48 10.41 11.91
C ASP A 79 -2.26 10.06 11.03
N PRO A 80 -1.45 11.07 10.66
CA PRO A 80 -0.20 10.84 9.93
C PRO A 80 0.76 9.90 10.69
N LEU A 81 1.57 9.15 9.95
CA LEU A 81 2.63 8.34 10.54
C LEU A 81 3.69 9.23 11.26
N PRO A 82 4.29 8.75 12.35
CA PRO A 82 5.30 9.50 13.13
C PRO A 82 6.62 9.66 12.36
N ASN A 83 6.98 8.68 11.52
CA ASN A 83 8.14 8.74 10.64
C ASN A 83 7.72 8.45 9.19
N PRO A 84 7.10 9.42 8.51
CA PRO A 84 6.62 9.22 7.15
C PRO A 84 7.78 9.02 6.18
N LEU A 85 8.95 9.65 6.41
CA LEU A 85 10.10 9.53 5.49
C LEU A 85 10.66 8.12 5.42
N ALA A 86 10.86 7.45 6.56
CA ALA A 86 11.34 6.07 6.58
C ALA A 86 10.38 5.13 5.82
N PHE A 87 9.08 5.25 6.09
CA PHE A 87 8.04 4.51 5.37
C PHE A 87 8.08 4.77 3.85
N LEU A 88 8.27 6.02 3.41
CA LEU A 88 8.38 6.35 1.99
C LEU A 88 9.63 5.75 1.32
N VAL A 89 10.74 5.61 2.06
CA VAL A 89 11.96 4.94 1.57
C VAL A 89 11.68 3.47 1.34
N GLU A 90 11.12 2.78 2.32
CA GLU A 90 10.76 1.36 2.23
C GLU A 90 9.81 1.10 1.07
N MET A 91 8.76 1.93 0.95
CA MET A 91 7.83 1.91 -0.18
C MET A 91 8.53 2.03 -1.53
N SER A 92 9.43 3.01 -1.64
CA SER A 92 10.15 3.26 -2.89
C SER A 92 11.10 2.10 -3.23
N SER A 93 11.74 1.49 -2.22
CA SER A 93 12.64 0.36 -2.39
C SER A 93 11.88 -0.90 -2.80
N LEU A 94 10.77 -1.21 -2.13
CA LEU A 94 9.89 -2.32 -2.47
C LEU A 94 9.36 -2.20 -3.90
N LEU A 95 8.86 -1.03 -4.29
CA LEU A 95 8.37 -0.80 -5.66
C LEU A 95 9.49 -0.95 -6.70
N LYS A 96 10.73 -0.56 -6.39
CA LYS A 96 11.87 -0.78 -7.31
C LYS A 96 12.18 -2.25 -7.46
N GLU A 97 12.16 -3.00 -6.36
CA GLU A 97 12.44 -4.43 -6.36
C GLU A 97 11.37 -5.21 -7.13
N LEU A 98 10.10 -4.84 -6.97
CA LEU A 98 8.98 -5.35 -7.76
C LEU A 98 9.06 -4.95 -9.25
N GLY A 99 10.02 -4.13 -9.67
CA GLY A 99 10.16 -3.68 -11.05
C GLY A 99 9.16 -2.61 -11.48
N CYS A 100 8.59 -1.84 -10.55
CA CYS A 100 7.51 -0.88 -10.82
C CYS A 100 7.85 0.09 -11.97
N PRO A 101 7.05 0.11 -13.05
CA PRO A 101 7.33 0.94 -14.22
C PRO A 101 7.02 2.43 -13.98
N ILE A 102 6.26 2.76 -12.93
CA ILE A 102 5.80 4.12 -12.65
C ILE A 102 6.92 4.93 -11.97
N LYS A 103 7.75 5.60 -12.79
CA LYS A 103 8.97 6.29 -12.33
C LYS A 103 8.77 7.30 -11.21
N ARG A 104 7.64 8.02 -11.18
CA ARG A 104 7.36 8.99 -10.11
C ARG A 104 7.14 8.37 -8.72
N LEU A 105 6.89 7.06 -8.66
CA LEU A 105 6.79 6.32 -7.39
C LEU A 105 8.15 5.82 -6.89
N THR A 106 9.16 5.75 -7.76
CA THR A 106 10.47 5.15 -7.46
C THR A 106 11.64 6.14 -7.55
N SER A 107 11.43 7.35 -8.09
CA SER A 107 12.46 8.36 -8.33
C SER A 107 11.96 9.79 -8.07
N GLY A 108 12.85 10.78 -8.15
CA GLY A 108 12.54 12.17 -7.81
C GLY A 108 12.52 12.43 -6.29
N ASN A 109 11.96 13.57 -5.86
CA ASN A 109 11.90 13.94 -4.44
C ASN A 109 10.99 12.97 -3.67
N LEU A 110 11.54 12.32 -2.65
CA LEU A 110 10.89 11.30 -1.82
C LEU A 110 9.55 11.76 -1.23
N GLU A 111 9.51 12.97 -0.67
CA GLU A 111 8.33 13.53 -0.01
C GLU A 111 7.17 13.74 -0.99
N ASN A 112 7.47 13.96 -2.26
CA ASN A 112 6.46 14.19 -3.29
C ASN A 112 5.90 12.90 -3.90
N ARG A 113 6.58 11.75 -3.72
CA ARG A 113 6.23 10.50 -4.42
C ARG A 113 4.83 10.02 -4.07
N PHE A 114 4.43 10.11 -2.79
CA PHE A 114 3.15 9.62 -2.29
C PHE A 114 2.28 10.71 -1.65
N LYS A 115 2.65 11.98 -1.83
CA LYS A 115 1.83 13.12 -1.39
C LYS A 115 0.48 13.13 -2.11
N ASP A 116 0.50 12.92 -3.41
CA ASP A 116 -0.72 12.83 -4.24
C ASP A 116 -1.50 11.54 -3.92
N PRO A 117 -2.79 11.62 -3.54
CA PRO A 117 -3.68 10.47 -3.42
C PRO A 117 -3.63 9.52 -4.62
N ILE A 118 -3.53 10.05 -5.83
CA ILE A 118 -3.48 9.26 -7.07
C ILE A 118 -2.23 8.38 -7.10
N ASN A 119 -1.09 8.89 -6.62
CA ASN A 119 0.15 8.11 -6.60
C ASN A 119 0.07 6.94 -5.61
N ARG A 120 -0.60 7.14 -4.47
CA ARG A 120 -0.86 6.07 -3.51
C ARG A 120 -1.80 5.02 -4.08
N LEU A 121 -2.87 5.43 -4.75
CA LEU A 121 -3.79 4.53 -5.44
C LEU A 121 -3.03 3.66 -6.46
N LEU A 122 -2.24 4.30 -7.33
CA LEU A 122 -1.45 3.59 -8.33
C LEU A 122 -0.45 2.60 -7.74
N ALA A 123 0.19 2.96 -6.61
CA ALA A 123 1.10 2.06 -5.92
C ALA A 123 0.39 0.82 -5.40
N VAL A 124 -0.77 0.98 -4.77
CA VAL A 124 -1.56 -0.12 -4.22
C VAL A 124 -2.13 -1.00 -5.34
N GLU A 125 -2.69 -0.41 -6.39
CA GLU A 125 -3.17 -1.16 -7.57
C GLU A 125 -2.05 -1.99 -8.20
N TYR A 126 -0.86 -1.40 -8.35
CA TYR A 126 0.31 -2.12 -8.86
C TYR A 126 0.65 -3.31 -7.97
N MET A 127 0.76 -3.11 -6.66
CA MET A 127 1.07 -4.20 -5.71
C MET A 127 0.00 -5.30 -5.71
N ILE A 128 -1.27 -4.94 -5.85
CA ILE A 128 -2.39 -5.88 -5.98
C ILE A 128 -2.25 -6.71 -7.27
N GLN A 129 -1.91 -6.07 -8.39
CA GLN A 129 -1.69 -6.76 -9.67
C GLN A 129 -0.51 -7.73 -9.59
N GLU A 130 0.61 -7.30 -9.00
CA GLU A 130 1.76 -8.16 -8.76
C GLU A 130 1.40 -9.35 -7.86
N LEU A 131 0.61 -9.13 -6.80
CA LEU A 131 0.22 -10.22 -5.91
C LEU A 131 -0.72 -11.22 -6.60
N ARG A 132 -1.68 -10.73 -7.40
CA ARG A 132 -2.55 -11.57 -8.23
C ARG A 132 -1.73 -12.41 -9.21
N ALA A 133 -0.82 -11.78 -9.95
CA ALA A 133 0.04 -12.46 -10.91
C ALA A 133 0.91 -13.52 -10.21
N SER A 134 1.50 -13.18 -9.06
CA SER A 134 2.33 -14.07 -8.27
C SER A 134 1.57 -15.31 -7.78
N LYS A 135 0.32 -15.15 -7.31
CA LYS A 135 -0.54 -16.27 -6.90
C LYS A 135 -0.90 -17.19 -8.06
N VAL A 136 -1.16 -16.64 -9.25
CA VAL A 136 -1.44 -17.44 -10.46
C VAL A 136 -0.23 -18.29 -10.83
N VAL A 137 0.97 -17.71 -10.83
CA VAL A 137 2.22 -18.44 -11.12
C VAL A 137 2.49 -19.50 -10.05
N GLN A 138 2.27 -19.20 -8.77
CA GLN A 138 2.43 -20.16 -7.68
C GLN A 138 1.45 -21.34 -7.78
N SER A 139 0.20 -21.10 -8.19
CA SER A 139 -0.83 -22.15 -8.31
C SER A 139 -0.61 -23.08 -9.51
N ASN A 140 0.24 -22.68 -10.46
CA ASN A 140 0.58 -23.44 -11.66
C ASN A 140 1.92 -24.22 -11.54
N ASN A 141 2.56 -24.19 -10.36
CA ASN A 141 3.75 -24.96 -10.01
C ASN A 141 3.41 -26.04 -8.98
#